data_AF-A0A2U1ND88-F1
#
_entry.id   AF-A0A2U1ND88-F1
#
_cell.length_a   1.000
_cell.length_b   1.000
_cell.length_c   1.000
_cell.angle_alpha   90.00
_cell.angle_beta   90.00
_cell.angle_gamma   90.00
#
_symmetry.space_group_name_H-M   'P 1'
#
loop_
_entity.id
_entity.type
_entity.pdbx_description
1 polymer ?
#
loop_
_entity_poly.entity_id
_entity_poly.type
_entity_poly.pdbx_seq_one_letter_code
_entity_poly.pdbx_strand_id
1 'polypeptide(L)'
;MQVYETLKSELIHDPSFEFDDDSRQWVERMIDYTVPGGKMVRGYFVVDSYQLLKGQELTEEEAFPVCALGWCTEWFQAFILAHDDIMDGSHTRRGQPCWFRLPEVGVVAINDGVLLRNHVHRILKKHFQGKAYYVHLVDLFNEIDTGSARQLEQNFKVVYCLVITVKIVQYKGSYYSCYPSDCVCTPYVGEICEDQMLQVKRKKNSL
;
A
#
# COMPACT_ATOMS: atom_id res chain seq x y z
N MET A 1 12.34 3.69 4.68
CA MET A 1 13.12 2.48 4.37
C MET A 1 13.34 1.56 5.57
N GLN A 2 13.64 2.05 6.78
CA GLN A 2 13.79 1.16 7.94
C GLN A 2 12.57 0.25 8.19
N VAL A 3 11.36 0.81 8.13
CA VAL A 3 10.11 0.03 8.25
C VAL A 3 9.99 -1.05 7.17
N TYR A 4 10.47 -0.79 5.95
CA TYR A 4 10.47 -1.79 4.87
C TYR A 4 11.31 -3.01 5.22
N GLU A 5 12.55 -2.80 5.71
CA GLU A 5 13.42 -3.91 6.10
C GLU A 5 12.83 -4.72 7.24
N THR A 6 12.19 -4.05 8.22
CA THR A 6 11.45 -4.75 9.27
C THR A 6 10.34 -5.61 8.67
N LEU A 7 9.45 -5.04 7.85
CA LEU A 7 8.33 -5.77 7.26
C LEU A 7 8.81 -6.94 6.37
N LYS A 8 9.82 -6.72 5.53
CA LYS A 8 10.42 -7.77 4.70
C LYS A 8 10.96 -8.91 5.57
N SER A 9 11.75 -8.59 6.59
CA SER A 9 12.30 -9.58 7.53
C SER A 9 11.18 -10.37 8.22
N GLU A 10 10.08 -9.73 8.60
CA GLU A 10 8.95 -10.42 9.23
C GLU A 10 8.21 -11.36 8.28
N LEU A 11 8.09 -11.00 7.01
CA LEU A 11 7.42 -11.80 6.00
C LEU A 11 8.21 -13.06 5.63
N ILE A 12 9.53 -12.94 5.47
CA ILE A 12 10.38 -14.09 5.13
C ILE A 12 10.60 -15.02 6.34
N HIS A 13 10.31 -14.58 7.57
CA HIS A 13 10.33 -15.40 8.79
C HIS A 13 8.91 -15.68 9.31
N ASP A 14 7.90 -15.64 8.44
CA ASP A 14 6.51 -15.82 8.85
C ASP A 14 6.27 -17.27 9.33
N PRO A 15 5.84 -17.49 10.59
CA PRO A 15 5.63 -18.84 11.14
C PRO A 15 4.43 -19.58 10.50
N SER A 16 3.61 -18.90 9.70
CA SER A 16 2.52 -19.54 8.95
C SER A 16 2.99 -20.27 7.70
N PHE A 17 4.27 -20.15 7.34
CA PHE A 17 4.88 -20.87 6.21
C PHE A 17 6.19 -21.53 6.65
N GLU A 18 6.39 -22.78 6.25
CA GLU A 18 7.64 -23.49 6.48
C GLU A 18 8.64 -23.11 5.39
N PHE A 19 9.49 -22.13 5.67
CA PHE A 19 10.56 -21.69 4.78
C PHE A 19 11.80 -22.58 4.92
N ASP A 20 12.27 -23.10 3.80
CA ASP A 20 13.67 -23.50 3.62
C ASP A 20 14.53 -22.31 3.15
N ASP A 21 15.84 -22.51 2.99
CA ASP A 21 16.77 -21.45 2.58
C ASP A 21 16.48 -20.94 1.16
N ASP A 22 16.13 -21.84 0.23
CA ASP A 22 15.86 -21.51 -1.17
C ASP A 22 14.58 -20.67 -1.33
N SER A 23 13.49 -21.08 -0.68
CA SER A 23 12.22 -20.34 -0.69
C SER A 23 12.35 -19.00 0.00
N ARG A 24 13.11 -18.92 1.10
CA ARG A 24 13.38 -17.65 1.79
C ARG A 24 14.13 -16.68 0.88
N GLN A 25 15.19 -17.16 0.22
CA GLN A 25 15.98 -16.34 -0.69
C GLN A 25 15.16 -15.92 -1.93
N TRP A 26 14.31 -16.81 -2.45
CA TRP A 26 13.40 -16.50 -3.55
C TRP A 26 12.45 -15.36 -3.18
N VAL A 27 11.75 -15.48 -2.06
CA VAL A 27 10.76 -14.49 -1.62
C VAL A 27 11.44 -13.17 -1.29
N GLU A 28 12.60 -13.18 -0.63
CA GLU A 28 13.36 -11.96 -0.35
C GLU A 28 13.74 -11.24 -1.64
N ARG A 29 14.34 -11.95 -2.60
CA ARG A 29 14.72 -11.40 -3.91
C ARG A 29 13.51 -10.85 -4.67
N MET A 30 12.42 -11.59 -4.68
CA MET A 30 11.18 -11.19 -5.34
C MET A 30 10.61 -9.90 -4.73
N ILE A 31 10.59 -9.79 -3.39
CA ILE A 31 10.13 -8.58 -2.70
C ILE A 31 11.04 -7.39 -3.05
N ASP A 32 12.36 -7.55 -2.95
CA ASP A 32 13.34 -6.48 -3.25
C ASP A 32 13.28 -6.03 -4.72
N TYR A 33 12.96 -6.94 -5.65
CA TYR A 33 12.85 -6.61 -7.08
C TYR A 33 11.55 -5.88 -7.42
N THR A 34 10.43 -6.29 -6.83
CA THR A 34 9.09 -5.85 -7.26
C THR A 34 8.53 -4.69 -6.44
N VAL A 35 8.85 -4.61 -5.15
CA VAL A 35 8.23 -3.67 -4.22
C VAL A 35 8.96 -2.32 -4.19
N PRO A 36 10.22 -2.21 -3.72
CA PRO A 36 10.96 -0.96 -3.77
C PRO A 36 11.43 -0.64 -5.20
N GLY A 37 11.89 0.59 -5.44
CA GLY A 37 12.34 1.05 -6.78
C GLY A 37 11.32 1.91 -7.54
N GLY A 38 10.11 2.06 -7.01
CA GLY A 38 9.19 3.13 -7.41
C GLY A 38 9.53 4.46 -6.74
N LYS A 39 8.81 5.53 -7.09
CA LYS A 39 8.92 6.83 -6.41
C LYS A 39 8.30 6.85 -5.00
N MET A 40 7.70 5.74 -4.55
CA MET A 40 7.00 5.57 -3.27
C MET A 40 5.95 6.64 -2.96
N VAL A 41 5.38 7.27 -4.00
CA VAL A 41 4.49 8.43 -3.85
C VAL A 41 3.23 8.06 -3.07
N ARG A 42 2.71 6.84 -3.19
CA ARG A 42 1.50 6.45 -2.47
C ARG A 42 1.83 6.14 -1.01
N GLY A 43 2.93 5.44 -0.77
CA GLY A 43 3.43 5.17 0.58
C GLY A 43 3.65 6.47 1.37
N TYR A 44 4.32 7.46 0.78
CA TYR A 44 4.50 8.77 1.41
C TYR A 44 3.18 9.54 1.57
N PHE A 45 2.28 9.46 0.59
CA PHE A 45 0.99 10.14 0.69
C PHE A 45 0.17 9.66 1.90
N VAL A 46 0.22 8.37 2.27
CA VAL A 46 -0.43 7.87 3.49
C VAL A 46 0.12 8.58 4.74
N VAL A 47 1.45 8.71 4.83
CA VAL A 47 2.12 9.34 5.97
C VAL A 47 1.78 10.83 6.04
N ASP A 48 1.94 11.55 4.93
CA ASP A 48 1.65 12.98 4.83
C ASP A 48 0.19 13.28 5.16
N SER A 49 -0.75 12.49 4.63
CA SER A 49 -2.18 12.68 4.87
C SER A 49 -2.54 12.43 6.33
N TYR A 50 -1.93 11.43 6.98
CA TYR A 50 -2.17 11.17 8.40
C TYR A 50 -1.65 12.33 9.27
N GLN A 51 -0.44 12.82 8.98
CA GLN A 51 0.15 13.93 9.72
C GLN A 51 -0.67 15.23 9.57
N LEU A 52 -1.14 15.52 8.34
CA LEU A 52 -2.00 16.66 8.07
C LEU A 52 -3.32 16.58 8.86
N LEU A 53 -3.98 15.43 8.84
CA LEU A 53 -5.25 15.23 9.53
C LEU A 53 -5.11 15.24 11.05
N LYS A 54 -3.98 14.75 11.59
CA LYS A 54 -3.65 14.86 13.02
C LYS A 54 -3.41 16.31 13.43
N GLY A 55 -2.85 17.14 12.54
CA GLY A 55 -2.47 18.51 12.82
C GLY A 55 -1.30 18.65 13.80
N GLN A 56 -0.58 17.55 14.09
CA GLN A 56 0.56 17.48 15.00
C GLN A 56 1.62 16.54 14.43
N GLU A 57 2.85 16.63 14.94
CA GLU A 57 3.92 15.70 14.58
C GLU A 57 3.57 14.25 14.98
N LEU A 58 4.08 13.31 14.19
CA LEU A 58 3.96 11.88 14.47
C LEU A 58 4.81 11.51 15.68
N THR A 59 4.23 10.78 16.63
CA THR A 59 5.02 10.15 17.68
C THR A 59 5.71 8.91 17.13
N GLU A 60 6.76 8.44 17.79
CA GLU A 60 7.46 7.20 17.38
C GLU A 60 6.52 5.99 17.35
N GLU A 61 5.57 5.92 18.29
CA GLU A 61 4.55 4.86 18.36
C GLU A 61 3.57 4.88 17.18
N GLU A 62 3.36 6.04 16.56
CA GLU A 62 2.45 6.20 15.42
C GLU A 62 3.17 6.12 14.08
N ALA A 63 4.44 6.51 14.05
CA ALA A 63 5.24 6.52 12.83
C ALA A 63 5.31 5.12 12.20
N PHE A 64 5.58 4.08 13.00
CA PHE A 64 5.70 2.72 12.46
C PHE A 64 4.40 2.19 11.82
N PRO A 65 3.23 2.19 12.50
CA PRO A 65 1.98 1.73 11.89
C PRO A 65 1.57 2.54 10.65
N VAL A 66 1.74 3.86 10.66
CA VAL A 66 1.39 4.70 9.51
C VAL A 66 2.29 4.38 8.32
N CYS A 67 3.60 4.26 8.54
CA CYS A 67 4.53 3.82 7.51
C CYS A 67 4.23 2.40 7.02
N ALA A 68 3.84 1.48 7.91
CA ALA A 68 3.49 0.12 7.54
C ALA A 68 2.27 0.06 6.60
N LEU A 69 1.28 0.93 6.81
CA LEU A 69 0.15 1.09 5.88
C LEU A 69 0.56 1.69 4.53
N GLY A 70 1.48 2.65 4.55
CA GLY A 70 2.10 3.17 3.34
C GLY A 70 2.79 2.06 2.55
N TRP A 71 3.48 1.15 3.25
CA TRP A 71 4.08 -0.03 2.63
C TRP A 71 3.04 -1.03 2.13
N CYS A 72 1.98 -1.34 2.88
CA CYS A 72 0.88 -2.18 2.39
C CYS A 72 0.34 -1.67 1.04
N THR A 73 0.24 -0.34 0.89
CA THR A 73 -0.17 0.29 -0.37
C THR A 73 0.81 0.02 -1.51
N GLU A 74 2.11 0.15 -1.27
CA GLU A 74 3.15 -0.10 -2.29
C GLU A 74 3.27 -1.60 -2.63
N TRP A 75 3.11 -2.50 -1.64
CA TRP A 75 3.01 -3.95 -1.86
C TRP A 75 1.80 -4.31 -2.72
N PHE A 76 0.63 -3.74 -2.40
CA PHE A 76 -0.58 -3.96 -3.18
C PHE A 76 -0.41 -3.47 -4.63
N GLN A 77 0.22 -2.30 -4.81
CA GLN A 77 0.55 -1.82 -6.15
C GLN A 77 1.52 -2.77 -6.87
N ALA A 78 2.54 -3.30 -6.20
CA ALA A 78 3.48 -4.24 -6.80
C ALA A 78 2.77 -5.51 -7.31
N PHE A 79 1.80 -6.03 -6.56
CA PHE A 79 0.92 -7.13 -6.99
C PHE A 79 0.20 -6.80 -8.31
N ILE A 80 -0.47 -5.65 -8.38
CA ILE A 80 -1.20 -5.23 -9.59
C ILE A 80 -0.24 -5.08 -10.77
N LEU A 81 0.91 -4.45 -10.57
CA LEU A 81 1.89 -4.22 -11.63
C LEU A 81 2.54 -5.51 -12.14
N ALA A 82 2.74 -6.51 -11.27
CA ALA A 82 3.26 -7.81 -11.69
C ALA A 82 2.30 -8.52 -12.66
N HIS A 83 1.00 -8.43 -12.41
CA HIS A 83 -0.02 -9.02 -13.29
C HIS A 83 -0.23 -8.18 -14.57
N ASP A 84 -0.29 -6.86 -14.44
CA ASP A 84 -0.33 -5.89 -15.55
C ASP A 84 0.79 -6.15 -16.56
N ASP A 85 2.02 -6.31 -16.08
CA ASP A 85 3.18 -6.62 -16.92
C ASP A 85 3.01 -7.90 -17.75
N ILE A 86 2.39 -8.93 -17.16
CA ILE A 86 2.16 -10.22 -17.83
C ILE A 86 1.03 -10.09 -18.85
N MET A 87 -0.09 -9.46 -18.47
CA MET A 87 -1.26 -9.27 -19.34
C MET A 87 -0.92 -8.43 -20.57
N ASP A 88 -0.13 -7.37 -20.39
CA ASP A 88 0.28 -6.46 -21.47
C ASP A 88 1.49 -6.98 -22.26
N GLY A 89 2.11 -8.08 -21.82
CA GLY A 89 3.35 -8.58 -22.42
C GLY A 89 4.50 -7.58 -22.30
N SER A 90 4.53 -6.78 -21.25
CA SER A 90 5.52 -5.71 -21.04
C SER A 90 6.96 -6.25 -20.99
N HIS A 91 7.91 -5.41 -21.41
CA HIS A 91 9.34 -5.76 -21.41
C HIS A 91 10.09 -5.21 -20.21
N THR A 92 9.83 -3.97 -19.82
CA THR A 92 10.56 -3.29 -18.75
C THR A 92 9.64 -2.51 -17.82
N ARG A 93 10.05 -2.43 -16.55
CA ARG A 93 9.41 -1.63 -15.51
C ARG A 93 10.48 -1.05 -14.59
N ARG A 94 10.35 0.23 -14.26
CA ARG A 94 11.30 0.96 -13.37
C ARG A 94 12.77 0.87 -13.86
N GLY A 95 12.99 0.79 -15.17
CA GLY A 95 14.33 0.70 -15.77
C GLY A 95 14.95 -0.69 -15.74
N GLN A 96 14.22 -1.72 -15.31
CA GLN A 96 14.66 -3.11 -15.27
C GLN A 96 13.70 -4.01 -16.06
N PRO A 97 14.09 -5.21 -16.50
CA PRO A 97 13.16 -6.18 -17.07
C PRO A 97 11.99 -6.46 -16.12
N CYS A 98 10.77 -6.61 -16.64
CA CYS A 98 9.64 -7.04 -15.82
C CYS A 98 9.95 -8.38 -15.13
N TRP A 99 9.43 -8.62 -13.92
CA TRP A 99 9.77 -9.80 -13.13
C TRP A 99 9.58 -11.12 -13.92
N PHE A 100 8.46 -11.25 -14.64
CA PHE A 100 8.15 -12.42 -15.48
C PHE A 100 9.08 -12.60 -16.70
N ARG A 101 9.88 -11.58 -17.04
CA ARG A 101 10.84 -11.63 -18.16
C ARG A 101 12.20 -12.17 -17.72
N LEU A 102 12.46 -12.33 -16.43
CA LEU A 102 13.68 -12.97 -15.96
C LEU A 102 13.67 -14.46 -16.34
N PRO A 103 14.76 -15.00 -16.92
CA PRO A 103 14.80 -16.39 -17.41
C PRO A 103 14.45 -17.43 -16.35
N GLU A 104 14.84 -17.21 -15.10
CA GLU A 104 14.59 -18.10 -13.96
C GLU A 104 13.18 -17.95 -13.36
N VAL A 105 12.44 -16.89 -13.72
CA VAL A 105 11.11 -16.59 -13.16
C VAL A 105 10.01 -17.03 -14.13
N GLY A 106 9.97 -16.46 -15.34
CA GLY A 106 8.93 -16.75 -16.31
C GLY A 106 7.51 -16.64 -15.74
N VAL A 107 6.70 -17.69 -15.95
CA VAL A 107 5.30 -17.74 -15.51
C VAL A 107 5.12 -17.88 -13.99
N VAL A 108 6.17 -18.19 -13.23
CA VAL A 108 6.12 -18.24 -11.75
C VAL A 108 5.74 -16.87 -11.17
N ALA A 109 6.04 -15.79 -11.90
CA ALA A 109 5.66 -14.42 -11.57
C ALA A 109 4.15 -14.24 -11.28
N ILE A 110 3.28 -15.09 -11.85
CA ILE A 110 1.84 -15.06 -11.54
C ILE A 110 1.62 -15.38 -10.06
N ASN A 111 2.22 -16.46 -9.56
CA ASN A 111 2.10 -16.87 -8.17
C ASN A 111 2.84 -15.91 -7.23
N ASP A 112 4.01 -15.41 -7.64
CA ASP A 112 4.74 -14.39 -6.87
C ASP A 112 3.89 -13.11 -6.69
N GLY A 113 3.14 -12.70 -7.71
CA GLY A 113 2.18 -11.61 -7.60
C GLY A 113 1.10 -11.91 -6.56
N VAL A 114 0.50 -13.10 -6.57
CA VAL A 114 -0.49 -13.51 -5.55
C VAL A 114 0.13 -13.50 -4.15
N LEU A 115 1.40 -13.90 -4.01
CA LEU A 115 2.12 -13.83 -2.75
C LEU A 115 2.29 -12.39 -2.25
N LEU A 116 2.61 -11.42 -3.13
CA LEU A 116 2.66 -10.00 -2.80
C LEU A 116 1.31 -9.47 -2.26
N ARG A 117 0.19 -9.90 -2.84
CA ARG A 117 -1.16 -9.59 -2.31
C ARG A 117 -1.36 -10.19 -0.92
N ASN A 118 -0.93 -11.42 -0.69
CA ASN A 118 -1.07 -12.09 0.60
C ASN A 118 -0.20 -11.43 1.68
N HIS A 119 1.00 -10.94 1.33
CA HIS A 119 1.87 -10.18 2.25
C HIS A 119 1.17 -8.96 2.87
N VAL A 120 0.32 -8.26 2.12
CA VAL A 120 -0.49 -7.16 2.66
C VAL A 120 -1.31 -7.62 3.86
N HIS A 121 -2.01 -8.75 3.72
CA HIS A 121 -2.83 -9.32 4.80
C HIS A 121 -1.99 -9.80 5.98
N ARG A 122 -0.79 -10.33 5.73
CA ARG A 122 0.17 -10.72 6.78
C ARG A 122 0.63 -9.51 7.60
N ILE A 123 1.00 -8.41 6.93
CA ILE A 123 1.39 -7.15 7.57
C ILE A 123 0.22 -6.58 8.38
N LEU A 124 -0.98 -6.52 7.78
CA LEU A 124 -2.18 -6.02 8.45
C LEU A 124 -2.48 -6.83 9.73
N LYS A 125 -2.47 -8.16 9.63
CA LYS A 125 -2.73 -9.03 10.79
C LYS A 125 -1.68 -8.81 11.88
N LYS A 126 -0.39 -8.80 11.54
CA LYS A 126 0.68 -8.69 12.52
C LYS A 126 0.65 -7.39 13.31
N HIS A 127 0.42 -6.26 12.64
CA HIS A 127 0.57 -4.93 13.24
C HIS A 127 -0.75 -4.27 13.64
N PHE A 128 -1.89 -4.73 13.11
CA PHE A 128 -3.17 -4.08 13.29
C PHE A 128 -4.25 -4.96 13.92
N GLN A 129 -4.07 -6.29 14.06
CA GLN A 129 -5.12 -7.19 14.58
C GLN A 129 -5.70 -6.76 15.95
N GLY A 130 -4.88 -6.16 16.82
CA GLY A 130 -5.33 -5.64 18.13
C GLY A 130 -6.00 -4.26 18.09
N LYS A 131 -6.11 -3.63 16.91
CA LYS A 131 -6.71 -2.30 16.74
C LYS A 131 -8.19 -2.42 16.40
N ALA A 132 -9.01 -1.55 16.98
CA ALA A 132 -10.47 -1.53 16.74
C ALA A 132 -10.84 -1.43 15.24
N TYR A 133 -9.98 -0.79 14.44
CA TYR A 133 -10.20 -0.57 13.01
C TYR A 133 -9.57 -1.63 12.09
N TYR A 134 -9.05 -2.74 12.65
CA TYR A 134 -8.43 -3.81 11.87
C TYR A 134 -9.32 -4.33 10.74
N VAL A 135 -10.58 -4.68 11.07
CA VAL A 135 -11.52 -5.26 10.09
C VAL A 135 -11.78 -4.28 8.95
N HIS A 136 -11.90 -2.99 9.26
CA HIS A 136 -12.10 -1.96 8.25
C HIS A 136 -10.90 -1.79 7.33
N LEU A 137 -9.67 -1.98 7.82
CA LEU A 137 -8.49 -2.01 6.95
C LEU A 137 -8.52 -3.22 6.02
N VAL A 138 -8.82 -4.41 6.55
CA VAL A 138 -8.90 -5.63 5.74
C VAL A 138 -9.97 -5.50 4.65
N ASP A 139 -11.17 -5.07 5.03
CA ASP A 139 -12.28 -4.86 4.08
C ASP A 139 -11.90 -3.85 3.00
N LEU A 140 -11.25 -2.75 3.39
CA LEU A 140 -10.84 -1.72 2.44
C LEU A 140 -9.86 -2.25 1.39
N PHE A 141 -8.83 -3.01 1.78
CA PHE A 141 -7.92 -3.62 0.81
C PHE A 141 -8.63 -4.64 -0.10
N ASN A 142 -9.60 -5.39 0.42
CA ASN A 142 -10.40 -6.35 -0.37
C ASN A 142 -11.38 -5.67 -1.34
N GLU A 143 -12.03 -4.57 -0.92
CA GLU A 143 -12.90 -3.75 -1.76
C GLU A 143 -12.12 -3.19 -2.94
N ILE A 144 -10.90 -2.71 -2.69
CA ILE A 144 -10.03 -2.18 -3.74
C ILE A 144 -9.61 -3.27 -4.71
N ASP A 145 -9.23 -4.45 -4.21
CA ASP A 145 -8.89 -5.58 -5.06
C ASP A 145 -10.06 -5.97 -5.98
N THR A 146 -11.28 -6.03 -5.42
CA THR A 146 -12.50 -6.27 -6.21
C THR A 146 -12.77 -5.15 -7.23
N GLY A 147 -12.54 -3.88 -6.85
CA GLY A 147 -12.69 -2.72 -7.73
C GLY A 147 -11.64 -2.67 -8.85
N SER A 148 -10.41 -3.11 -8.57
CA SER A 148 -9.34 -3.18 -9.57
C SER A 148 -9.68 -4.13 -10.72
N ALA A 149 -10.43 -5.20 -10.44
CA ALA A 149 -10.96 -6.11 -11.46
C ALA A 149 -12.06 -5.47 -12.34
N ARG A 150 -12.71 -4.39 -11.88
CA ARG A 150 -13.79 -3.69 -12.60
C ARG A 150 -13.31 -2.52 -13.45
N GLN A 151 -12.13 -1.95 -13.16
CA GLN A 151 -11.63 -0.74 -13.83
C GLN A 151 -10.16 -0.89 -14.23
N LEU A 152 -9.96 -1.49 -15.41
CA LEU A 152 -8.73 -1.35 -16.21
C LEU A 152 -8.61 0.04 -16.89
N GLU A 153 -9.59 0.94 -16.70
CA GLU A 153 -9.56 2.30 -17.22
C GLU A 153 -9.59 3.36 -16.11
N GLN A 154 -8.41 3.96 -15.88
CA GLN A 154 -8.12 5.29 -15.32
C GLN A 154 -8.36 5.61 -13.81
N ASN A 155 -7.36 6.31 -13.23
CA ASN A 155 -7.41 7.16 -12.03
C ASN A 155 -7.59 6.53 -10.63
N PHE A 156 -7.37 5.23 -10.45
CA PHE A 156 -7.45 4.55 -9.13
C PHE A 156 -6.39 4.98 -8.08
N LYS A 157 -5.36 5.73 -8.50
CA LYS A 157 -4.11 5.90 -7.73
C LYS A 157 -4.21 6.89 -6.55
N VAL A 158 -5.15 7.83 -6.59
CA VAL A 158 -5.28 8.94 -5.62
C VAL A 158 -6.46 8.73 -4.68
N VAL A 159 -7.60 8.25 -5.20
CA VAL A 159 -8.82 7.97 -4.43
C VAL A 159 -8.58 6.90 -3.35
N TYR A 160 -7.78 5.88 -3.68
CA TYR A 160 -7.35 4.81 -2.78
C TYR A 160 -6.68 5.33 -1.50
N CYS A 161 -5.69 6.21 -1.67
CA CYS A 161 -4.88 6.73 -0.57
C CYS A 161 -5.67 7.70 0.32
N LEU A 162 -6.60 8.44 -0.29
CA LEU A 162 -7.50 9.37 0.37
C LEU A 162 -8.54 8.63 1.23
N VAL A 163 -9.15 7.57 0.71
CA VAL A 163 -10.16 6.77 1.44
C VAL A 163 -9.55 6.07 2.64
N ILE A 164 -8.33 5.52 2.50
CA ILE A 164 -7.57 4.91 3.60
C ILE A 164 -7.32 5.94 4.71
N THR A 165 -6.79 7.10 4.35
CA THR A 165 -6.38 8.09 5.36
C THR A 165 -7.58 8.73 6.07
N VAL A 166 -8.65 9.07 5.32
CA VAL A 166 -9.88 9.63 5.88
C VAL A 166 -10.56 8.64 6.81
N LYS A 167 -10.67 7.36 6.41
CA LYS A 167 -11.25 6.32 7.26
C LYS A 167 -10.40 6.07 8.50
N ILE A 168 -9.07 5.98 8.39
CA ILE A 168 -8.18 5.78 9.57
C ILE A 168 -8.33 6.89 10.59
N VAL A 169 -8.39 8.15 10.15
CA VAL A 169 -8.55 9.30 11.06
C VAL A 169 -9.95 9.35 11.65
N GLN A 170 -10.98 9.02 10.87
CA GLN A 170 -12.31 8.81 11.42
C GLN A 170 -12.28 7.70 12.48
N TYR A 171 -11.73 6.52 12.20
CA TYR A 171 -11.70 5.43 13.18
C TYR A 171 -10.84 5.69 14.43
N LYS A 172 -9.73 6.43 14.30
CA LYS A 172 -8.84 6.76 15.43
C LYS A 172 -9.32 8.00 16.22
N GLY A 173 -10.07 8.91 15.59
CA GLY A 173 -10.56 10.15 16.18
C GLY A 173 -12.06 10.16 16.56
N SER A 174 -12.90 9.33 15.94
CA SER A 174 -14.37 9.40 16.13
C SER A 174 -14.93 8.40 17.14
N TYR A 175 -14.28 7.26 17.38
CA TYR A 175 -14.83 6.27 18.33
C TYR A 175 -14.81 6.74 19.79
N TYR A 176 -13.98 7.74 20.14
CA TYR A 176 -14.01 8.38 21.45
C TYR A 176 -14.90 9.62 21.51
N SER A 177 -15.35 10.18 20.38
CA SER A 177 -16.00 11.49 20.40
C SER A 177 -17.36 11.58 19.74
N CYS A 178 -17.68 10.86 18.65
CA CYS A 178 -18.97 11.04 17.98
C CYS A 178 -19.36 9.82 17.12
N TYR A 179 -20.40 9.10 17.52
CA TYR A 179 -21.42 8.55 16.60
C TYR A 179 -22.77 8.90 17.24
N PRO A 180 -23.77 9.47 16.53
CA PRO A 180 -24.00 9.38 15.08
C PRO A 180 -24.26 10.74 14.39
N SER A 181 -23.67 10.99 13.22
CA SER A 181 -24.20 11.93 12.23
C SER A 181 -23.58 11.72 10.85
N ASP A 182 -24.30 10.94 10.04
CA ASP A 182 -24.54 11.09 8.60
C ASP A 182 -23.54 11.88 7.73
N CYS A 183 -22.92 11.17 6.79
CA CYS A 183 -22.90 11.49 5.34
C CYS A 183 -22.52 12.89 4.80
N VAL A 184 -21.96 13.83 5.58
CA VAL A 184 -21.68 15.20 5.10
C VAL A 184 -20.24 15.43 4.62
N CYS A 185 -19.30 14.50 4.84
CA CYS A 185 -17.88 14.74 4.51
C CYS A 185 -17.46 14.50 3.04
N THR A 186 -18.33 13.93 2.20
CA THR A 186 -17.96 13.53 0.83
C THR A 186 -17.65 14.72 -0.11
N PRO A 187 -18.33 15.88 -0.06
CA PRO A 187 -18.01 17.02 -0.93
C PRO A 187 -16.79 17.82 -0.48
N TYR A 188 -16.63 18.07 0.82
CA TYR A 188 -15.53 18.87 1.38
C TYR A 188 -14.15 18.24 1.18
N VAL A 189 -14.10 16.90 1.18
CA VAL A 189 -12.86 16.15 0.92
C VAL A 189 -12.44 16.25 -0.56
N GLY A 190 -13.38 16.47 -1.49
CA GLY A 190 -13.08 16.69 -2.91
C GLY A 190 -12.36 18.01 -3.17
N GLU A 191 -12.78 19.10 -2.52
CA GLU A 191 -12.20 20.44 -2.70
C GLU A 191 -10.78 20.54 -2.12
N ILE A 192 -10.52 19.93 -0.95
CA ILE A 192 -9.17 19.86 -0.38
C ILE A 192 -8.22 19.05 -1.30
N CYS A 193 -8.76 18.07 -2.04
CA CYS A 193 -7.98 17.18 -2.88
C CYS A 193 -7.49 17.85 -4.18
N GLU A 194 -8.31 18.71 -4.81
CA GLU A 194 -7.89 19.48 -5.99
C GLU A 194 -6.79 20.48 -5.64
N ASP A 195 -6.95 21.21 -4.52
CA ASP A 195 -5.97 22.17 -4.06
C ASP A 195 -4.63 21.52 -3.67
N GLN A 196 -4.65 20.35 -3.04
CA GLN A 196 -3.42 19.64 -2.66
C GLN A 196 -2.70 19.01 -3.85
N MET A 197 -3.43 18.48 -4.84
CA MET A 197 -2.84 18.01 -6.10
C MET A 197 -2.15 19.14 -6.87
N LEU A 198 -2.73 20.36 -6.83
CA LEU A 198 -2.13 21.56 -7.40
C LEU A 198 -0.88 22.00 -6.65
N GLN A 199 -0.85 21.93 -5.31
CA GLN A 199 0.32 22.29 -4.52
C GLN A 199 1.50 21.31 -4.67
N VAL A 200 1.22 20.00 -4.73
CA VAL A 200 2.26 18.97 -4.96
C VAL A 200 2.86 19.09 -6.37
N LYS A 201 2.03 19.41 -7.39
CA LYS A 201 2.53 19.73 -8.74
C LYS A 201 3.40 20.99 -8.77
N ARG A 202 3.03 22.05 -8.03
CA ARG A 202 3.80 23.29 -7.94
C ARG A 202 5.16 23.12 -7.25
N LYS A 203 5.25 22.30 -6.19
CA LYS A 203 6.53 21.98 -5.52
C LYS A 203 7.47 21.12 -6.37
N LYS A 204 6.97 20.36 -7.36
CA LYS A 204 7.81 19.56 -8.27
C LYS A 204 8.37 20.34 -9.47
N ASN A 205 7.78 21.49 -9.80
CA ASN A 205 8.27 22.36 -10.89
C ASN A 205 9.23 23.46 -10.40
N SER A 206 9.60 23.44 -9.12
CA SER A 206 10.49 24.42 -8.47
C SER A 206 11.81 23.81 -7.96
N LEU A 207 12.12 22.58 -8.38
CA LEU A 207 13.40 21.87 -8.24
C LEU A 207 13.81 21.35 -9.62
#